data_AF-A0A800GK09-F1
#
_entry.id   AF-A0A800GK09-F1
#
_cell.length_a   1.000
_cell.length_b   1.000
_cell.length_c   1.000
_cell.angle_alpha   90.00
_cell.angle_beta   90.00
_cell.angle_gamma   90.00
#
_symmetry.space_group_name_H-M   'P 1'
#
loop_
_entity.id
_entity.type
_entity.pdbx_description
1 polymer ?
#
loop_
_entity_poly.entity_id
_entity_poly.type
_entity_poly.pdbx_seq_one_letter_code
_entity_poly.pdbx_strand_id
1 'polypeptide(L)' 'VSPELDLLEVAFQFSKDNKVQVEQWLQAQSVAPVSDQQALQWYNNEQMVWAVVVKPWVLVQDQADEKHRQ' A
#
# COMPACT_ATOMS: atom_id res chain seq x y z
N VAL A 1 -0.01 -1.13 1.92
CA VAL A 1 1.25 -0.33 1.95
C VAL A 1 1.21 0.53 3.19
N SER A 2 2.29 0.56 3.98
CA SER A 2 2.40 1.36 5.21
C SER A 2 2.22 2.84 4.91
N PRO A 3 1.56 3.64 5.76
CA PRO A 3 1.39 5.08 5.59
C PRO A 3 2.72 5.86 5.58
N GLU A 4 3.81 5.27 6.07
CA GLU A 4 5.15 5.90 6.06
C GLU A 4 5.85 5.82 4.69
N LEU A 5 5.33 5.02 3.75
CA LEU A 5 5.84 4.93 2.39
C LEU A 5 5.02 5.80 1.43
N ASP A 6 5.67 6.37 0.43
CA ASP A 6 4.97 7.02 -0.68
C ASP A 6 4.39 5.95 -1.62
N LEU A 7 3.06 5.90 -1.75
CA LEU A 7 2.36 4.93 -2.59
C LEU A 7 2.77 5.02 -4.07
N LEU A 8 3.12 6.21 -4.58
CA LEU A 8 3.57 6.39 -5.96
C LEU A 8 4.98 5.85 -6.15
N GLU A 9 5.88 6.05 -5.18
CA GLU A 9 7.22 5.48 -5.22
C GLU A 9 7.17 3.94 -5.18
N VAL A 10 6.33 3.37 -4.30
CA VAL A 10 6.12 1.92 -4.27
C VAL A 10 5.58 1.44 -5.62
N ALA A 11 4.58 2.10 -6.19
CA ALA A 11 4.04 1.78 -7.51
C ALA A 11 5.10 1.83 -8.61
N PHE A 12 5.98 2.83 -8.58
CA PHE A 12 7.07 2.96 -9.53
C PHE A 12 8.06 1.78 -9.42
N GLN A 13 8.49 1.41 -8.22
CA GLN A 13 9.40 0.29 -8.00
C GLN A 13 8.79 -1.05 -8.42
N PHE A 14 7.49 -1.27 -8.14
CA PHE A 14 6.76 -2.43 -8.65
C PHE A 14 6.69 -2.45 -10.19
N SER A 15 6.48 -1.29 -10.83
CA SER A 15 6.44 -1.20 -12.30
C SER A 15 7.79 -1.51 -12.96
N LYS A 16 8.89 -1.32 -12.22
CA LYS A 16 10.26 -1.61 -12.64
C LYS A 16 10.71 -3.04 -12.32
N ASP A 17 9.87 -3.85 -11.68
CA ASP A 17 10.23 -5.17 -11.15
C ASP A 17 11.50 -5.09 -10.27
N ASN A 18 11.63 -4.02 -9.46
CA ASN A 18 12.77 -3.85 -8.56
C ASN A 18 12.64 -4.79 -7.35
N LYS A 19 13.02 -6.05 -7.57
CA LYS A 19 12.90 -7.12 -6.56
C LYS A 19 13.63 -6.82 -5.28
N VAL A 20 14.82 -6.23 -5.34
CA VAL A 20 15.62 -5.92 -4.15
C VAL A 20 14.86 -4.97 -3.22
N GLN A 21 14.30 -3.89 -3.76
CA GLN A 21 13.55 -2.93 -2.96
C GLN A 21 12.23 -3.52 -2.44
N VAL A 22 11.53 -4.28 -3.29
CA VAL A 22 10.26 -4.92 -2.93
C VAL A 22 10.46 -5.97 -1.84
N GLU A 23 11.50 -6.78 -1.92
CA GLU A 23 11.86 -7.77 -0.89
C GLU A 23 12.16 -7.11 0.45
N GLN A 24 12.89 -5.99 0.46
CA GLN A 24 13.15 -5.22 1.68
C GLN A 24 11.85 -4.74 2.33
N TRP A 25 10.90 -4.22 1.54
CA TRP A 25 9.61 -3.77 2.07
C TRP A 25 8.73 -4.91 2.55
N LEU A 26 8.78 -6.08 1.92
CA LEU A 26 8.08 -7.28 2.36
C LEU A 26 8.66 -7.80 3.68
N GLN A 27 9.99 -7.84 3.81
CA GLN A 27 10.68 -8.24 5.05
C GLN A 27 10.40 -7.28 6.20
N ALA A 28 10.37 -5.98 5.93
CA ALA A 28 10.02 -4.94 6.88
C ALA A 28 8.50 -4.85 7.15
N GLN A 29 7.68 -5.71 6.51
CA GLN A 29 6.22 -5.69 6.56
C GLN A 29 5.58 -4.34 6.16
N SER A 30 6.35 -3.45 5.52
CA SER A 30 5.86 -2.15 5.06
C SER A 30 5.02 -2.26 3.79
N VAL A 31 5.22 -3.33 3.01
CA VAL A 31 4.30 -3.76 1.95
C VAL A 31 3.89 -5.19 2.30
N ALA A 32 2.59 -5.47 2.29
CA ALA A 32 2.06 -6.79 2.59
C ALA A 32 0.76 -7.02 1.80
N PRO A 33 0.39 -8.29 1.54
CA PRO A 33 -0.93 -8.62 1.02
C PRO A 33 -2.03 -8.13 1.95
N VAL A 34 -3.13 -7.67 1.36
CA VAL A 34 -4.34 -7.35 2.12
C VAL A 34 -4.91 -8.65 2.69
N SER A 35 -5.10 -8.72 4.00
CA SER A 35 -5.74 -9.87 4.64
C SER A 35 -7.26 -9.77 4.53
N ASP A 36 -7.97 -10.90 4.62
CA ASP A 36 -9.44 -10.92 4.63
C ASP A 36 -10.01 -10.06 5.77
N GLN A 37 -9.33 -10.05 6.91
CA GLN A 37 -9.71 -9.22 8.06
C GLN A 37 -9.59 -7.73 7.75
N GLN A 38 -8.49 -7.30 7.12
CA GLN A 38 -8.29 -5.91 6.73
C GLN A 38 -9.32 -5.47 5.67
N ALA A 39 -9.57 -6.32 4.67
CA ALA A 39 -10.59 -6.06 3.66
C ALA A 39 -11.99 -5.92 4.28
N LEU A 40 -12.34 -6.81 5.22
CA LEU A 40 -13.62 -6.75 5.94
C LEU A 40 -13.73 -5.49 6.80
N GLN A 41 -12.65 -5.06 7.44
CA GLN A 41 -12.62 -3.81 8.21
C GLN A 41 -12.89 -2.60 7.32
N TRP A 42 -12.23 -2.51 6.16
CA TRP A 42 -12.48 -1.42 5.22
C TRP A 42 -13.93 -1.40 4.75
N TYR A 43 -14.49 -2.57 4.44
CA TYR A 43 -15.87 -2.68 4.01
C TYR A 43 -16.86 -2.25 5.11
N ASN A 44 -16.70 -2.78 6.32
CA ASN A 44 -17.62 -2.49 7.44
C ASN A 44 -17.56 -1.03 7.89
N ASN A 45 -16.40 -0.40 7.76
CA ASN A 45 -16.18 1.00 8.16
C ASN A 45 -16.43 1.99 7.01
N GLU A 46 -16.89 1.52 5.84
CA GLU A 46 -17.01 2.33 4.62
C GLU A 46 -15.74 3.16 4.34
N GLN A 47 -14.58 2.55 4.60
CA GLN A 47 -13.32 3.26 4.67
C GLN A 47 -12.79 3.60 3.28
N MET A 48 -12.48 4.87 3.08
CA MET A 48 -11.81 5.34 1.88
C MET A 48 -10.30 5.01 1.96
N VAL A 49 -9.78 4.46 0.87
CA VAL A 49 -8.36 4.06 0.74
C VAL A 49 -7.77 4.66 -0.53
N TRP A 50 -6.44 4.84 -0.56
CA TRP A 50 -5.73 5.19 -1.79
C TRP A 50 -5.38 3.90 -2.52
N ALA A 51 -5.64 3.85 -3.82
CA ALA A 51 -5.31 2.71 -4.66
C ALA A 51 -4.57 3.14 -5.92
N VAL A 52 -3.51 2.42 -6.26
CA VAL A 52 -2.76 2.58 -7.52
C VAL A 52 -2.66 1.22 -8.20
N VAL A 53 -2.98 1.19 -9.50
CA VAL A 53 -2.94 -0.03 -10.31
C VAL A 53 -1.64 -0.08 -11.10
N VAL A 54 -0.84 -1.13 -10.86
CA VAL A 54 0.40 -1.42 -11.58
C VAL A 54 0.40 -2.89 -11.96
N LYS A 55 0.11 -3.21 -13.23
CA LYS A 55 -0.06 -4.58 -13.70
C LYS A 55 1.05 -5.53 -13.18
N PRO A 56 0.71 -6.70 -12.60
CA PRO A 56 -0.63 -7.25 -12.33
C PRO A 56 -1.27 -6.83 -11.00
N TRP A 57 -0.64 -5.94 -10.24
CA TRP A 57 -0.96 -5.62 -8.85
C TRP A 57 -1.89 -4.41 -8.70
N VAL A 58 -2.66 -4.41 -7.62
CA VAL A 58 -3.34 -3.23 -7.08
C VAL A 58 -2.71 -2.95 -5.73
N LEU A 59 -2.06 -1.80 -5.60
CA LEU A 59 -1.45 -1.35 -4.36
C LEU A 59 -2.46 -0.48 -3.61
N VAL A 60 -2.68 -0.78 -2.34
CA VAL A 60 -3.63 -0.07 -1.49
C VAL A 60 -2.90 0.47 -0.26
N GLN A 61 -3.21 1.70 0.12
CA GLN A 61 -2.74 2.36 1.33
C GLN A 61 -3.93 2.99 2.05
N ASP A 62 -3.97 2.83 3.37
CA ASP A 62 -4.97 3.49 4.20
C ASP A 62 -4.84 5.02 4.04
N GLN A 63 -5.97 5.72 3.99
CA GLN A 63 -5.97 7.16 4.15
C GLN A 63 -5.54 7.48 5.58
N ALA A 64 -4.23 7.66 5.78
CA ALA A 64 -3.78 8.34 6.98
C ALA A 64 -4.47 9.70 7.01
N ASP A 65 -5.23 9.93 8.08
CA ASP A 65 -5.79 11.23 8.46
C ASP A 65 -4.81 12.34 8.07
N GLU A 66 -5.30 13.43 7.48
CA GLU A 66 -4.55 14.53 6.82
C GLU A 66 -3.46 15.23 7.66
N LYS A 67 -3.11 14.71 8.85
CA LYS A 67 -2.15 15.28 9.80
C LYS A 67 -0.69 15.31 9.34
N HIS A 68 -0.30 14.69 8.23
CA HIS A 68 1.08 14.72 7.73
C HIS A 68 1.28 15.56 6.43
N ARG A 69 0.29 16.36 6.03
CA ARG A 69 0.46 17.39 4.97
C ARG A 69 0.23 18.81 5.53
N GLN A 70 1.14 19.29 6.38
CA GLN A 70 1.36 20.72 6.62
C GLN A 70 2.86 21.03 6.63
#